data_AF-A0A527ZPT3-F1
#
_entry.id   AF-A0A527ZPT3-F1
#
_cell.length_a   1.000
_cell.length_b   1.000
_cell.length_c   1.000
_cell.angle_alpha   90.00
_cell.angle_beta   90.00
_cell.angle_gamma   90.00
#
_symmetry.space_group_name_H-M   'P 1'
#
loop_
_entity.id
_entity.type
_entity.pdbx_description
1 polymer ?
#
loop_
_entity_poly.entity_id
_entity_poly.type
_entity_poly.pdbx_seq_one_letter_code
_entity_poly.pdbx_strand_id
1 'polypeptide(L)'
;IHLALAAIFGVVAEANRYFAGQEPWALKKTDPARMETVLWTTAEVIRRVAILCQPVVPTSAAKLLDLLAVPADSRDFAHVTEAHALVSGTALPAPEPVFPRYVEQPDANI
;
A
#
# COMPACT_ATOMS: atom_id res chain seq x y z
N ILE A 1 -5.56 -10.79 -18.05
CA ILE A 1 -5.40 -9.51 -17.30
C ILE A 1 -6.39 -9.40 -16.14
N HIS A 2 -7.71 -9.49 -16.37
CA HIS A 2 -8.70 -9.36 -15.28
C HIS A 2 -8.52 -10.36 -14.12
N LEU A 3 -8.17 -11.62 -14.40
CA LEU A 3 -7.89 -12.63 -13.35
C LEU A 3 -6.72 -12.24 -12.44
N ALA A 4 -5.63 -11.70 -13.02
CA ALA A 4 -4.47 -11.27 -12.26
C ALA A 4 -4.82 -10.08 -11.36
N LEU A 5 -5.55 -9.10 -11.89
CA LEU A 5 -6.03 -7.97 -11.10
C LEU A 5 -7.00 -8.41 -10.00
N ALA A 6 -7.92 -9.33 -10.28
CA ALA A 6 -8.82 -9.87 -9.27
C ALA A 6 -8.05 -10.56 -8.14
N ALA A 7 -7.00 -11.33 -8.46
CA ALA A 7 -6.14 -11.95 -7.45
C ALA A 7 -5.39 -10.91 -6.60
N ILE A 8 -4.78 -9.90 -7.24
CA ILE A 8 -4.04 -8.82 -6.55
C ILE A 8 -4.97 -8.03 -5.62
N PHE A 9 -6.15 -7.61 -6.11
CA PHE A 9 -7.11 -6.86 -5.31
C PHE A 9 -7.82 -7.71 -4.26
N GLY A 10 -7.87 -9.04 -4.44
CA GLY A 10 -8.25 -9.98 -3.38
C GLY A 10 -7.32 -9.87 -2.17
N VAL A 11 -6.00 -9.77 -2.40
CA VAL A 11 -5.02 -9.55 -1.33
C VAL A 11 -5.21 -8.18 -0.66
N VAL A 12 -5.51 -7.13 -1.43
CA VAL A 12 -5.84 -5.80 -0.87
C VAL A 12 -7.05 -5.88 0.06
N ALA A 13 -8.08 -6.62 -0.32
CA ALA A 13 -9.27 -6.79 0.50
C ALA A 13 -8.97 -7.54 1.82
N GLU A 14 -8.13 -8.58 1.77
CA GLU A 14 -7.67 -9.28 2.98
C GLU A 14 -6.78 -8.39 3.86
N ALA A 15 -5.87 -7.61 3.27
CA ALA A 15 -5.03 -6.68 4.01
C ALA A 15 -5.87 -5.64 4.76
N ASN A 16 -6.94 -5.12 4.13
CA ASN A 16 -7.85 -4.20 4.77
C ASN A 16 -8.65 -4.87 5.91
N ARG A 17 -9.10 -6.12 5.72
CA ARG A 17 -9.75 -6.91 6.79
C ARG A 17 -8.81 -7.12 7.98
N TYR A 18 -7.55 -7.48 7.72
CA TYR A 18 -6.52 -7.64 8.74
C TYR A 18 -6.29 -6.32 9.49
N PHE A 19 -6.03 -5.22 8.78
CA PHE A 19 -5.74 -3.93 9.40
C PHE A 19 -6.89 -3.44 10.28
N ALA A 20 -8.13 -3.55 9.78
CA ALA A 20 -9.32 -3.19 10.54
C ALA A 20 -9.50 -4.09 11.78
N GLY A 21 -9.39 -5.41 11.61
CA GLY A 21 -9.57 -6.37 12.72
C GLY A 21 -8.46 -6.34 13.78
N GLN A 22 -7.29 -5.79 13.46
CA GLN A 22 -6.21 -5.59 14.44
C GLN A 22 -6.33 -4.28 15.23
N GLU A 23 -7.16 -3.34 14.78
CA GLU A 23 -7.42 -2.04 15.43
C GLU A 23 -6.13 -1.35 15.94
N PRO A 24 -5.12 -1.07 15.09
CA PRO A 24 -3.82 -0.58 15.52
C PRO A 24 -3.89 0.75 16.30
N TRP A 25 -4.93 1.57 16.07
CA TRP A 25 -5.19 2.78 16.85
C TRP A 25 -5.45 2.51 18.33
N ALA A 26 -6.07 1.38 18.67
CA ALA A 26 -6.28 0.94 20.05
C ALA A 26 -4.98 0.41 20.66
N LEU A 27 -4.23 -0.38 19.87
CA LEU A 27 -2.94 -0.97 20.27
C LEU A 27 -1.88 0.07 20.63
N LYS A 28 -1.94 1.27 20.05
CA LYS A 28 -1.03 2.38 20.37
C LYS A 28 -0.86 2.63 21.87
N LYS A 29 -1.90 2.38 22.68
CA LYS A 29 -1.88 2.60 24.14
C LYS A 29 -1.61 1.32 24.93
N THR A 30 -1.99 0.16 24.40
CA THR A 30 -2.03 -1.11 25.14
C THR A 30 -0.86 -2.03 24.80
N ASP A 31 -0.46 -2.08 23.53
CA ASP A 31 0.64 -2.92 23.03
C ASP A 31 1.29 -2.26 21.79
N PRO A 32 2.20 -1.30 22.00
CA PRO A 32 2.89 -0.61 20.90
C PRO A 32 3.71 -1.55 20.01
N ALA A 33 4.32 -2.60 20.57
CA ALA A 33 5.09 -3.57 19.80
C ALA A 33 4.20 -4.36 18.83
N ARG A 34 2.98 -4.73 19.26
CA ARG A 34 2.00 -5.33 18.36
C ARG A 34 1.52 -4.34 17.30
N MET A 35 1.27 -3.08 17.67
CA MET A 35 0.91 -2.04 16.70
C MET A 35 1.97 -1.92 15.60
N GLU A 36 3.24 -1.85 15.95
CA GLU A 36 4.36 -1.79 15.00
C GLU A 36 4.37 -2.99 14.05
N THR A 37 4.13 -4.19 14.56
CA THR A 37 4.01 -5.41 13.75
C THR A 37 2.86 -5.32 12.74
N VAL A 38 1.69 -4.82 13.17
CA VAL A 38 0.51 -4.65 12.30
C VAL A 38 0.78 -3.63 11.20
N LEU A 39 1.40 -2.50 11.55
CA LEU A 39 1.76 -1.44 10.59
C LEU A 39 2.78 -1.94 9.58
N TRP A 40 3.84 -2.61 10.04
CA TRP A 40 4.87 -3.16 9.16
C TRP A 40 4.30 -4.21 8.20
N THR A 41 3.49 -5.14 8.72
CA THR A 41 2.86 -6.19 7.90
C THR A 41 1.97 -5.57 6.81
N THR A 42 1.18 -4.56 7.18
CA THR A 42 0.29 -3.88 6.24
C THR A 42 1.08 -3.13 5.16
N ALA A 43 2.14 -2.41 5.56
CA ALA A 43 3.02 -1.69 4.64
C ALA A 43 3.73 -2.63 3.66
N GLU A 44 4.22 -3.78 4.13
CA GLU A 44 4.89 -4.79 3.28
C GLU A 44 3.92 -5.41 2.27
N VAL A 45 2.68 -5.69 2.66
CA VAL A 45 1.65 -6.16 1.72
C VAL A 45 1.37 -5.09 0.65
N ILE A 46 1.23 -3.83 1.05
CA ILE A 46 1.02 -2.70 0.13
C ILE A 46 2.20 -2.56 -0.84
N ARG A 47 3.44 -2.73 -0.38
CA ARG A 47 4.65 -2.71 -1.23
C ARG A 47 4.55 -3.72 -2.36
N ARG A 48 4.25 -4.98 -2.02
CA ARG A 48 4.13 -6.08 -3.00
C ARG A 48 3.01 -5.83 -4.00
N VAL A 49 1.84 -5.40 -3.51
CA VAL A 49 0.71 -5.03 -4.37
C VAL A 49 1.08 -3.92 -5.33
N ALA A 50 1.76 -2.86 -4.85
CA ALA A 50 2.15 -1.74 -5.69
C ALA A 50 3.10 -2.17 -6.81
N ILE A 51 4.10 -3.00 -6.51
CA ILE A 51 5.01 -3.55 -7.52
C ILE A 51 4.22 -4.29 -8.62
N LEU A 52 3.29 -5.16 -8.22
CA LEU A 52 2.47 -5.95 -9.14
C LEU A 52 1.48 -5.10 -9.96
N CYS A 53 1.06 -3.95 -9.43
CA CYS A 53 0.13 -3.03 -10.08
C CYS A 53 0.79 -2.07 -11.09
N GLN A 54 2.12 -1.96 -11.12
CA GLN A 54 2.83 -1.04 -12.03
C GLN A 54 2.44 -1.17 -13.52
N PRO A 55 2.19 -2.37 -14.10
CA PRO A 55 1.80 -2.48 -15.50
C PRO A 55 0.41 -1.92 -15.84
N VAL A 56 -0.44 -1.67 -14.82
CA VAL A 56 -1.84 -1.26 -15.00
C VAL A 56 -2.09 0.17 -14.53
N VAL A 57 -1.45 0.57 -13.43
CA VAL A 57 -1.56 1.93 -12.85
C VAL A 57 -0.16 2.50 -12.54
N PRO A 58 0.72 2.68 -13.54
CA PRO A 58 2.15 2.95 -13.33
C PRO A 58 2.41 4.16 -12.45
N THR A 59 1.73 5.29 -12.70
CA THR A 59 1.92 6.53 -11.95
C THR A 59 1.49 6.38 -10.48
N SER A 60 0.32 5.78 -10.23
CA SER A 60 -0.19 5.60 -8.87
C SER A 60 0.59 4.54 -8.09
N ALA A 61 0.99 3.46 -8.75
CA ALA A 61 1.84 2.42 -8.16
C ALA A 61 3.23 2.99 -7.78
N ALA A 62 3.84 3.79 -8.66
CA ALA A 62 5.10 4.47 -8.37
C ALA A 62 4.96 5.42 -7.17
N LYS A 63 3.90 6.25 -7.13
CA LYS A 63 3.63 7.14 -6.00
C LYS A 63 3.48 6.38 -4.67
N LEU A 64 2.79 5.23 -4.68
CA LEU A 64 2.64 4.39 -3.49
C LEU A 64 3.99 3.81 -3.02
N LEU A 65 4.85 3.40 -3.96
CA LEU A 65 6.20 2.90 -3.68
C LEU A 65 7.13 4.01 -3.17
N ASP A 66 6.99 5.24 -3.68
CA ASP A 66 7.70 6.42 -3.16
C ASP A 66 7.31 6.69 -1.70
N LEU A 67 6.02 6.62 -1.37
CA LEU A 67 5.52 6.79 0.00
C LEU A 67 6.00 5.72 0.97
N LEU A 68 6.40 4.55 0.45
CA LEU A 68 7.01 3.46 1.20
C LEU A 68 8.55 3.49 1.16
N ALA A 69 9.14 4.57 0.63
CA ALA A 69 10.58 4.75 0.48
C ALA A 69 11.29 3.62 -0.31
N VAL A 70 10.59 3.00 -1.26
CA VAL A 70 11.16 1.94 -2.11
C VAL A 70 11.94 2.59 -3.26
N PRO A 71 13.24 2.30 -3.44
CA PRO A 71 14.03 2.84 -4.55
C PRO A 71 13.47 2.50 -5.94
N ALA A 72 13.70 3.34 -6.94
CA ALA A 72 13.17 3.16 -8.30
C ALA A 72 13.74 1.93 -9.03
N ASP A 73 14.99 1.57 -8.73
CA ASP A 73 15.69 0.39 -9.24
C ASP A 73 15.27 -0.92 -8.54
N SER A 74 14.48 -0.82 -7.46
CA SER A 74 14.06 -1.96 -6.62
C SER A 74 12.57 -2.27 -6.76
N ARG A 75 12.00 -2.07 -7.95
CA ARG A 75 10.54 -2.18 -8.21
C ARG A 75 10.17 -3.25 -9.24
N ASP A 76 11.10 -4.04 -9.74
CA ASP A 76 10.73 -5.14 -10.63
C ASP A 76 10.07 -6.30 -9.86
N PHE A 77 9.59 -7.31 -10.59
CA PHE A 77 8.91 -8.45 -9.96
C PHE A 77 9.81 -9.35 -9.11
N ALA A 78 11.13 -9.33 -9.30
CA ALA A 78 12.06 -10.07 -8.43
C ALA A 78 12.06 -9.50 -7.00
N HIS A 79 11.77 -8.19 -6.87
CA HIS A 79 11.71 -7.50 -5.59
C HIS A 79 10.42 -7.77 -4.79
N VAL A 80 9.46 -8.56 -5.30
CA VAL A 80 8.24 -8.90 -4.54
C VAL A 80 8.51 -9.83 -3.36
N THR A 81 9.66 -10.51 -3.37
CA THR A 81 10.00 -11.54 -2.38
C THR A 81 10.37 -10.96 -1.02
N GLU A 82 10.42 -11.83 0.00
CA GLU A 82 10.80 -11.48 1.37
C GLU A 82 12.25 -10.98 1.48
N ALA A 83 13.14 -11.40 0.58
CA ALA A 83 14.52 -10.93 0.53
C ALA A 83 14.64 -9.41 0.29
N HIS A 84 13.56 -8.78 -0.21
CA HIS A 84 13.47 -7.35 -0.50
C HIS A 84 12.36 -6.68 0.32
N ALA A 85 12.00 -7.26 1.47
CA ALA A 85 10.99 -6.69 2.36
C ALA A 85 11.44 -5.32 2.92
N LEU A 86 10.46 -4.53 3.38
CA LEU A 86 10.72 -3.25 4.04
C LEU A 86 11.64 -3.42 5.25
N VAL A 87 12.67 -2.57 5.31
CA VAL A 87 13.58 -2.51 6.45
C VAL A 87 12.98 -1.64 7.56
N SER A 88 12.82 -2.22 8.76
CA SER A 88 12.33 -1.50 9.93
C SER A 88 13.22 -0.31 10.29
N GLY A 89 12.60 0.80 10.70
CA GLY A 89 13.30 2.04 11.03
C GLY A 89 13.58 2.95 9.83
N THR A 90 13.27 2.53 8.60
CA THR A 90 13.34 3.40 7.42
C THR A 90 12.40 4.59 7.59
N ALA A 91 12.93 5.80 7.43
CA ALA A 91 12.14 7.02 7.49
C ALA A 91 11.22 7.10 6.26
N LEU A 92 9.92 7.28 6.51
CA LEU A 92 8.93 7.45 5.46
C LEU A 92 8.63 8.93 5.22
N PRO A 93 8.37 9.35 3.97
CA PRO A 93 7.89 10.69 3.68
C PRO A 93 6.50 10.91 4.30
N ALA A 94 6.04 12.17 4.31
CA ALA A 94 4.70 12.49 4.75
C ALA A 94 3.65 11.76 3.86
N PRO A 95 2.62 11.14 4.46
CA PRO A 95 1.62 10.39 3.70
C PRO A 95 0.78 11.34 2.84
N GLU A 96 0.56 10.95 1.58
CA GLU A 96 -0.32 11.66 0.65
C GLU A 96 -1.37 10.72 0.05
N PRO A 97 -2.58 11.21 -0.25
CA PRO A 97 -3.57 10.43 -0.99
C PRO A 97 -3.06 10.11 -2.40
N VAL A 98 -3.08 8.82 -2.75
CA VAL A 98 -2.70 8.32 -4.09
C VAL A 98 -3.88 8.30 -5.05
N PHE A 99 -5.08 8.00 -4.55
CA PHE A 99 -6.31 7.96 -5.33
C PHE A 99 -7.35 8.93 -4.72
N PRO A 100 -7.38 10.19 -5.15
CA PRO A 100 -8.43 11.13 -4.76
C PRO A 100 -9.81 10.62 -5.19
N ARG A 101 -10.84 10.87 -4.37
CA ARG A 101 -12.21 10.56 -4.77
C ARG A 101 -12.60 11.43 -5.96
N TYR A 102 -13.32 10.85 -6.91
CA TYR A 102 -13.93 11.62 -7.98
C TYR A 102 -14.91 12.65 -7.40
N VAL A 103 -14.84 13.88 -7.92
CA VAL A 103 -15.77 14.96 -7.61
C VAL A 103 -16.53 15.27 -8.89
N GLU A 104 -17.85 15.12 -8.84
CA GLU A 104 -18.73 15.45 -9.95
C GLU A 104 -18.59 16.94 -10.28
N GLN A 105 -18.36 17.25 -11.56
CA GLN A 105 -18.32 18.64 -11.99
C GLN A 105 -19.75 19.16 -12.07
N PRO A 106 -20.05 20.37 -11.55
CA PRO A 106 -21.36 20.96 -11.73
C PRO A 106 -21.66 21.08 -13.23
N ASP A 107 -22.88 20.73 -13.63
CA ASP A 107 -23.33 20.75 -15.02
C ASP A 107 -22.99 22.09 -15.68
N ALA A 108 -22.09 22.05 -16.67
CA ALA A 108 -21.75 23.19 -17.50
C ALA A 108 -22.83 23.38 -18.57
N ASN A 109 -24.06 23.71 -18.16
CA ASN A 109 -25.15 24.17 -19.03
C ASN A 109 -26.11 25.04 -18.21
N ILE A 110 -25.84 26.36 -18.18
CA ILE A 110 -26.84 27.41 -17.97
C ILE A 110 -26.75 28.35 -19.18
#